data_AF-A0A8B6FV09-F1
#
_entry.id   AF-A0A8B6FV09-F1
#
_cell.length_a   1.000
_cell.length_b   1.000
_cell.length_c   1.000
_cell.angle_alpha   90.00
_cell.angle_beta   90.00
_cell.angle_gamma   90.00
#
_symmetry.space_group_name_H-M   'P 1'
#
loop_
_entity.id
_entity.type
_entity.pdbx_description
1 polymer ?
#
loop_
_entity_poly.entity_id
_entity_poly.type
_entity_poly.pdbx_seq_one_letter_code
_entity_poly.pdbx_strand_id
1 'polypeptide(L)'
;MCNIVELSFIFLAIFCDIIHSWNERGLQRDERYSWQRDDPNSRLRGKVCGPLTRRYCCRGWTRTPGSYSCIIPTCTQSCNGGRCVQPNRCYCQNGQMSQNCPITQNCSPGCMNGGKCLGNNRCACSYGFSGKRCEI
;
A
#
# COMPACT_ATOMS: atom_id res chain seq x y z
N MET A 1 -0.45 -16.40 36.63
CA MET A 1 -0.96 -17.61 37.28
C MET A 1 -2.34 -17.88 36.70
N CYS A 2 -2.45 -18.82 35.76
CA CYS A 2 -3.75 -19.24 35.21
C CYS A 2 -4.26 -20.36 36.13
N ASN A 3 -5.32 -20.08 36.90
CA ASN A 3 -5.90 -21.05 37.83
C ASN A 3 -6.56 -22.17 37.01
N ILE A 4 -5.98 -23.36 37.11
CA ILE A 4 -6.56 -24.61 36.64
C ILE A 4 -7.51 -25.07 37.74
N VAL A 5 -8.82 -24.97 37.50
CA VAL A 5 -9.84 -25.76 38.20
C VAL A 5 -10.55 -26.64 37.17
N GLU A 6 -10.75 -27.87 37.60
CA GLU A 6 -10.90 -29.08 36.82
C GLU A 6 -12.14 -29.20 35.92
N LEU A 7 -11.91 -29.91 34.82
CA LEU A 7 -12.71 -31.00 34.25
C LEU A 7 -14.17 -30.73 33.88
N SER A 8 -14.38 -30.41 32.60
CA SER A 8 -15.48 -31.03 31.83
C SER A 8 -15.23 -30.93 30.31
N PHE A 9 -14.98 -32.09 29.70
CA PHE A 9 -15.35 -32.47 28.33
C PHE A 9 -14.89 -31.60 27.15
N ILE A 10 -13.75 -31.98 26.53
CA ILE A 10 -13.54 -32.30 25.09
C ILE A 10 -13.99 -31.28 23.99
N PHE A 11 -14.73 -30.22 24.27
CA PHE A 11 -15.33 -29.31 23.28
C PHE A 11 -14.60 -27.96 23.09
N LEU A 12 -13.51 -27.70 23.82
CA LEU A 12 -12.77 -26.42 23.73
C LEU A 12 -11.44 -26.49 22.97
N ALA A 13 -11.09 -27.62 22.34
CA ALA A 13 -9.91 -27.67 21.49
C ALA A 13 -10.05 -26.80 20.22
N ILE A 14 -11.28 -26.39 19.84
CA ILE A 14 -11.51 -25.55 18.66
C ILE A 14 -11.44 -24.05 19.00
N PHE A 15 -11.57 -23.65 20.27
CA PHE A 15 -11.65 -22.22 20.63
C PHE A 15 -10.34 -21.58 21.13
N CYS A 16 -9.27 -22.35 21.35
CA CYS A 16 -7.97 -21.75 21.65
C CYS A 16 -7.32 -21.16 20.38
N ASP A 17 -7.48 -21.82 19.23
CA ASP A 17 -6.94 -21.34 17.95
C ASP A 17 -7.74 -20.16 17.35
N ILE A 18 -9.01 -19.99 17.75
CA ILE A 18 -9.83 -18.85 17.26
C ILE A 18 -9.51 -17.56 18.04
N ILE A 19 -9.16 -17.64 19.33
CA ILE A 19 -8.74 -16.44 20.08
C ILE A 19 -7.30 -16.02 19.72
N HIS A 20 -6.45 -16.95 19.28
CA HIS A 20 -5.13 -16.62 18.74
C HIS A 20 -5.15 -16.13 17.27
N SER A 21 -6.32 -16.11 16.62
CA SER A 21 -6.51 -15.61 15.25
C SER A 21 -7.29 -14.28 15.19
N TRP A 22 -7.16 -13.45 16.23
CA TRP A 22 -7.61 -12.04 16.24
C TRP A 22 -6.50 -11.07 16.66
N ASN A 23 -5.24 -11.43 16.40
CA ASN A 23 -4.12 -10.54 16.61
C ASN A 23 -3.24 -10.58 15.35
N GLU A 24 -3.34 -9.54 14.50
CA GLU A 24 -2.31 -9.09 13.52
C GLU A 24 -2.85 -8.53 12.19
N ARG A 25 -4.16 -8.42 11.96
CA ARG A 25 -4.67 -7.63 10.82
C ARG A 25 -4.75 -6.14 11.15
N GLY A 26 -3.58 -5.50 11.12
CA GLY A 26 -3.44 -4.16 10.51
C GLY A 26 -3.57 -2.93 11.41
N LEU A 27 -3.44 -3.05 12.73
CA LEU A 27 -3.18 -1.89 13.58
C LEU A 27 -1.69 -1.50 13.49
N GLN A 28 -1.29 -0.84 12.40
CA GLN A 28 -0.10 0.03 12.46
C GLN A 28 -0.42 1.30 13.25
N ARG A 29 -0.76 1.15 14.54
CA ARG A 29 -0.61 2.21 15.54
C ARG A 29 0.81 2.13 16.08
N ASP A 30 1.73 2.63 15.30
CA ASP A 30 3.09 2.85 15.76
C ASP A 30 3.03 4.14 16.63
N GLU A 31 3.19 3.95 17.94
CA GLU A 31 2.88 4.90 19.03
C GLU A 31 3.69 6.22 18.99
N ARG A 32 4.55 6.40 17.98
CA ARG A 32 5.22 7.67 17.65
C ARG A 32 4.45 8.57 16.68
N TYR A 33 3.29 8.13 16.19
CA TYR A 33 2.46 8.83 15.20
C TYR A 33 1.13 9.32 15.78
N SER A 34 1.10 9.73 17.05
CA SER A 34 -0.04 10.46 17.56
C SER A 34 -0.19 11.73 16.73
N TRP A 35 -1.27 11.83 15.96
CA TRP A 35 -1.76 13.10 15.43
C TRP A 35 -1.83 14.07 16.60
N GLN A 36 -0.81 14.92 16.72
CA GLN A 36 -0.79 15.86 17.82
C GLN A 36 -1.92 16.85 17.56
N ARG A 37 -2.68 17.17 18.62
CA ARG A 37 -3.70 18.24 18.57
C ARG A 37 -3.09 19.43 17.85
N ASP A 38 -3.79 19.92 16.82
CA ASP A 38 -3.36 21.03 15.98
C ASP A 38 -2.89 22.16 16.90
N ASP A 39 -1.59 22.43 16.89
CA ASP A 39 -1.06 23.59 17.59
C ASP A 39 -1.28 24.77 16.66
N PRO A 40 -2.14 25.73 17.04
CA PRO A 40 -2.49 26.86 16.18
C PRO A 40 -1.27 27.72 15.84
N ASN A 41 -0.17 27.62 16.59
CA ASN A 41 1.07 28.34 16.38
C ASN A 41 2.11 27.54 15.58
N SER A 42 1.81 26.28 15.24
CA SER A 42 2.72 25.46 14.44
C SER A 42 2.65 25.82 12.96
N ARG A 43 3.80 26.15 12.38
CA ARG A 43 3.93 26.47 10.95
C ARG A 43 3.66 25.25 10.06
N LEU A 44 3.93 24.05 10.56
CA LEU A 44 3.74 22.77 9.87
C LEU A 44 2.29 22.28 10.01
N ARG A 45 1.67 21.86 8.90
CA ARG A 45 0.28 21.36 8.88
C ARG A 45 0.16 19.98 8.27
N GLY A 46 -0.91 19.25 8.60
CA GLY A 46 -1.22 17.94 8.01
C GLY A 46 -0.58 16.77 8.78
N LYS A 47 0.10 15.86 8.07
CA LYS A 47 0.72 14.66 8.66
C LYS A 47 2.02 15.00 9.38
N VAL A 48 1.91 15.53 10.59
CA VAL A 48 3.03 16.01 11.41
C VAL A 48 3.26 15.08 12.60
N CYS A 49 4.53 14.77 12.86
CA CYS A 49 5.00 13.87 13.92
C CYS A 49 6.09 14.56 14.74
N GLY A 50 6.37 14.01 15.93
CA GLY A 50 7.36 14.55 16.88
C GLY A 50 6.73 15.42 17.98
N PRO A 51 7.52 15.83 19.00
CA PRO A 51 7.05 16.65 20.11
C PRO A 51 6.77 18.10 19.68
N LEU A 52 6.06 18.86 20.53
CA LEU A 52 5.74 20.28 20.31
C LEU A 52 6.99 21.13 20.00
N THR A 53 8.13 20.79 20.62
CA THR A 53 9.43 21.48 20.48
C THR A 53 10.16 21.18 19.17
N ARG A 54 9.88 20.05 18.53
CA ARG A 54 10.56 19.64 17.29
C ARG A 54 9.63 18.81 16.41
N ARG A 55 8.77 19.52 15.69
CA ARG A 55 7.81 18.96 14.73
C ARG A 55 8.47 18.72 13.38
N TYR A 56 8.11 17.63 12.74
CA TYR A 56 8.56 17.27 11.39
C TYR A 56 7.48 16.48 10.65
N CYS A 57 7.60 16.33 9.33
CA CYS A 57 6.66 15.50 8.58
C CYS A 57 6.81 14.03 9.01
N CYS A 58 5.68 13.36 9.20
CA CYS A 58 5.69 11.93 9.48
C CYS A 58 6.44 11.15 8.38
N ARG A 59 6.99 9.99 8.74
CA ARG A 59 7.73 9.15 7.80
C ARG A 59 6.87 8.83 6.56
N GLY A 60 7.45 9.01 5.38
CA GLY A 60 6.74 8.82 4.12
C GLY A 60 5.86 9.99 3.69
N TRP A 61 5.98 11.14 4.35
CA TRP A 61 5.33 12.39 3.95
C TRP A 61 6.36 13.50 3.79
N THR A 62 6.15 14.35 2.79
CA THR A 62 6.96 15.52 2.53
C THR A 62 6.11 16.77 2.36
N ARG A 63 6.77 17.92 2.42
CA ARG A 63 6.14 19.24 2.31
C ARG A 63 5.70 19.51 0.88
N THR A 64 4.59 20.23 0.74
CA THR A 64 4.20 20.82 -0.53
C THR A 64 5.20 21.90 -0.98
N PRO A 65 5.51 22.00 -2.29
CA PRO A 65 6.31 23.09 -2.82
C PRO A 65 5.71 24.43 -2.44
N GLY A 66 6.52 25.33 -1.87
CA GLY A 66 6.08 26.68 -1.46
C GLY A 66 5.24 26.75 -0.19
N SER A 67 4.99 25.63 0.51
CA SER A 67 4.21 25.64 1.75
C SER A 67 4.79 24.69 2.81
N TYR A 68 4.16 24.64 3.98
CA TYR A 68 4.58 23.86 5.15
C TYR A 68 3.62 22.71 5.45
N SER A 69 2.88 22.25 4.45
CA SER A 69 1.91 21.16 4.59
C SER A 69 2.54 19.80 4.26
N CYS A 70 2.58 18.89 5.24
CA CYS A 70 3.05 17.52 5.09
C CYS A 70 1.93 16.62 4.53
N ILE A 71 1.68 16.72 3.22
CA ILE A 71 0.59 15.99 2.56
C ILE A 71 1.02 15.31 1.26
N ILE A 72 2.27 15.47 0.83
CA ILE A 72 2.79 14.77 -0.34
C ILE A 72 3.33 13.42 0.13
N PRO A 73 2.77 12.28 -0.32
CA PRO A 73 3.29 10.97 0.03
C PRO A 73 4.64 10.73 -0.65
N THR A 74 5.53 10.05 0.05
CA THR A 74 6.84 9.63 -0.44
C THR A 74 6.87 8.11 -0.53
N CYS A 75 7.20 7.59 -1.70
CA CYS A 75 7.39 6.16 -1.94
C CYS A 75 8.89 5.87 -2.03
N THR A 76 9.37 4.85 -1.30
CA THR A 76 10.79 4.45 -1.35
C THR A 76 11.16 3.87 -2.72
N GLN A 77 10.19 3.24 -3.38
CA GLN A 77 10.33 2.69 -4.72
C GLN A 77 9.46 3.49 -5.70
N SER A 78 9.92 3.57 -6.95
CA SER A 78 9.18 4.23 -8.04
C SER A 78 7.92 3.44 -8.38
N CYS A 79 6.79 4.12 -8.50
CA CYS A 79 5.50 3.48 -8.81
C CYS A 79 5.36 2.97 -10.27
N ASN A 80 6.44 2.78 -11.04
CA ASN A 80 6.47 2.19 -12.39
C ASN A 80 5.27 2.57 -13.30
N GLY A 81 4.99 3.87 -13.47
CA GLY A 81 3.87 4.37 -14.28
C GLY A 81 2.55 4.61 -13.54
N GLY A 82 2.50 4.28 -12.25
CA GLY A 82 1.43 4.65 -11.31
C GLY A 82 1.76 5.91 -10.50
N ARG A 83 0.83 6.28 -9.61
CA ARG A 83 0.96 7.45 -8.72
C ARG A 83 1.15 7.01 -7.27
N CYS A 84 2.12 7.60 -6.57
CA CYS A 84 2.23 7.42 -5.12
C CYS A 84 1.05 8.13 -4.44
N VAL A 85 0.19 7.36 -3.76
CA VAL A 85 -1.03 7.89 -3.10
C VAL A 85 -0.92 7.86 -1.58
N GLN A 86 -0.01 7.04 -1.05
CA GLN A 86 0.28 6.93 0.38
C GLN A 86 1.75 6.47 0.55
N PRO A 87 2.41 6.69 1.70
CA PRO A 87 3.70 6.10 2.01
C PRO A 87 3.80 4.63 1.54
N ASN A 88 4.72 4.36 0.61
CA ASN A 88 4.93 3.02 0.04
C ASN A 88 3.67 2.36 -0.54
N ARG A 89 2.69 3.14 -1.02
CA ARG A 89 1.50 2.65 -1.69
C ARG A 89 1.27 3.42 -2.99
N CYS A 90 1.37 2.69 -4.08
CA CYS A 90 1.14 3.14 -5.43
C CYS A 90 -0.27 2.80 -5.89
N TYR A 91 -0.89 3.74 -6.59
CA TYR A 91 -2.10 3.53 -7.36
C TYR A 91 -1.73 3.33 -8.82
N CYS A 92 -2.05 2.16 -9.35
CA CYS A 92 -1.62 1.72 -10.67
C CYS A 92 -2.69 2.01 -11.72
N GLN A 93 -2.27 2.08 -12.99
CA GLN A 93 -3.18 2.42 -14.09
C GLN A 93 -4.29 1.37 -14.30
N ASN A 94 -4.03 0.12 -13.90
CA ASN A 94 -5.00 -0.97 -13.91
C ASN A 94 -5.97 -0.93 -12.71
N GLY A 95 -5.99 0.15 -11.93
CA GLY A 95 -6.86 0.33 -10.75
C GLY A 95 -6.40 -0.43 -9.50
N GLN A 96 -5.26 -1.13 -9.54
CA GLN A 96 -4.74 -1.87 -8.39
C GLN A 96 -3.94 -0.94 -7.45
N MET A 97 -3.97 -1.27 -6.16
CA MET A 97 -3.12 -0.64 -5.14
C MET A 97 -2.06 -1.63 -4.67
N SER A 98 -0.78 -1.29 -4.87
CA SER A 98 0.35 -2.13 -4.50
C SER A 98 1.54 -1.29 -4.04
N GLN A 99 2.57 -1.90 -3.45
CA GLN A 99 3.78 -1.16 -3.05
C GLN A 99 4.57 -0.66 -4.26
N ASN A 100 4.64 -1.48 -5.30
CA ASN A 100 5.13 -1.13 -6.62
C ASN A 100 4.08 -1.53 -7.62
N CYS A 101 3.80 -0.70 -8.61
CA CYS A 101 2.99 -1.17 -9.72
C CYS A 101 3.73 -2.30 -10.42
N PRO A 102 3.03 -3.39 -10.79
CA PRO A 102 3.57 -4.27 -11.82
C PRO A 102 3.99 -3.34 -12.95
N ILE A 103 5.15 -3.60 -13.56
CA ILE A 103 5.50 -2.95 -14.81
C ILE A 103 4.39 -3.43 -15.75
N THR A 104 3.29 -2.68 -15.81
CA THR A 104 2.22 -2.91 -16.75
C THR A 104 2.90 -2.57 -18.04
N GLN A 105 3.34 -3.64 -18.67
CA GLN A 105 3.90 -3.65 -19.97
C GLN A 105 2.76 -3.20 -20.86
N ASN A 106 2.57 -1.90 -21.00
CA ASN A 106 1.59 -1.34 -21.91
C ASN A 106 2.27 -1.38 -23.26
N CYS A 107 1.91 -2.37 -24.08
CA CYS A 107 2.25 -2.36 -25.49
C CYS A 107 1.46 -1.21 -26.12
N SER A 108 2.15 -0.26 -26.74
CA SER A 108 1.49 0.77 -27.55
C SER A 108 2.03 0.67 -28.98
N PRO A 109 1.19 0.33 -29.96
CA PRO A 109 -0.25 0.08 -29.84
C PRO A 109 -0.59 -1.28 -29.18
N GLY A 110 -1.77 -1.37 -28.55
CA GLY A 110 -2.20 -2.51 -27.73
C GLY A 110 -2.27 -3.84 -28.50
N CYS A 111 -2.12 -4.95 -27.78
CA CYS A 111 -2.33 -6.31 -28.31
C CYS A 111 -3.81 -6.52 -28.67
N MET A 112 -4.06 -7.20 -29.78
CA MET A 112 -5.37 -7.55 -30.32
C MET A 112 -5.73 -9.00 -29.97
N ASN A 113 -6.97 -9.42 -30.27
CA ASN A 113 -7.44 -10.81 -30.11
C ASN A 113 -7.22 -11.42 -28.72
N GLY A 114 -7.35 -10.60 -27.67
CA GLY A 114 -7.18 -11.03 -26.28
C GLY A 114 -5.72 -11.29 -25.87
N GLY A 115 -4.74 -10.84 -26.65
CA GLY A 115 -3.33 -10.99 -26.33
C GLY A 115 -2.92 -10.22 -25.07
N LYS A 116 -2.05 -10.83 -24.25
CA LYS A 116 -1.46 -10.17 -23.07
C LYS A 116 -0.13 -9.54 -23.45
N CYS A 117 0.09 -8.28 -23.06
CA CYS A 117 1.38 -7.67 -23.31
C CYS A 117 2.44 -8.21 -22.33
N LEU A 118 3.50 -8.75 -22.92
CA LEU A 118 4.71 -9.21 -22.24
C LEU A 118 5.82 -8.14 -22.26
N GLY A 119 5.47 -6.93 -22.73
CA GLY A 119 6.27 -5.72 -22.86
C GLY A 119 7.42 -5.77 -23.82
N ASN A 120 8.17 -4.65 -23.86
CA ASN A 120 8.97 -4.27 -25.02
C ASN A 120 8.15 -4.33 -26.33
N ASN A 121 6.88 -3.89 -26.29
CA ASN A 121 5.94 -3.99 -27.41
C ASN A 121 5.75 -5.41 -27.97
N ARG A 122 5.88 -6.44 -27.12
CA ARG A 122 5.68 -7.83 -27.47
C ARG A 122 4.41 -8.38 -26.82
N CYS A 123 3.59 -9.06 -27.63
CA CYS A 123 2.33 -9.65 -27.20
C CYS A 123 2.43 -11.18 -27.09
N ALA A 124 1.88 -11.74 -26.02
CA ALA A 124 1.53 -13.15 -25.92
C ALA A 124 0.14 -13.34 -26.54
N CYS A 125 0.06 -14.14 -27.61
CA CYS A 125 -1.17 -14.40 -28.33
C CYS A 125 -1.89 -15.63 -27.79
N SER A 126 -3.21 -15.60 -27.84
CA SER A 126 -4.06 -16.78 -27.61
C SER A 126 -3.87 -17.80 -28.74
N TYR A 127 -4.22 -19.05 -28.47
CA TYR A 127 -4.10 -20.12 -29.46
C TYR A 127 -4.88 -19.77 -30.75
N GLY A 128 -4.20 -19.87 -31.89
CA GLY A 128 -4.76 -19.54 -33.21
C GLY A 128 -4.46 -18.12 -33.70
N PHE A 129 -3.85 -17.24 -32.90
CA PHE A 129 -3.45 -15.89 -33.30
C PHE A 129 -1.93 -15.71 -33.31
N SER A 130 -1.44 -14.86 -34.19
CA SER A 130 -0.01 -14.57 -34.39
C SER A 130 0.23 -13.11 -34.81
N GLY A 131 1.49 -12.71 -34.98
CA GLY A 131 1.87 -11.31 -35.26
C GLY A 131 2.37 -10.56 -34.03
N LYS A 132 2.92 -9.34 -34.24
CA LYS A 132 3.51 -8.54 -33.14
C LYS A 132 2.48 -8.11 -32.10
N ARG A 133 1.25 -7.92 -32.56
CA ARG A 133 0.09 -7.48 -31.79
C ARG A 133 -1.01 -8.53 -31.79
N CYS A 134 -0.72 -9.78 -32.17
CA CYS A 134 -1.75 -10.82 -32.31
C CYS A 134 -2.84 -10.43 -33.31
N GLU A 135 -2.47 -9.72 -34.38
CA GLU A 135 -3.35 -9.20 -35.42
C GLU A 135 -3.63 -10.19 -36.56
N ILE A 136 -2.87 -11.28 -36.64
CA ILE A 136 -2.95 -12.35 -37.65
C ILE A 136 -3.68 -13.54 -37.07
#